data_AF-A0A0C5WK79-F1
#
_entry.id   AF-A0A0C5WK79-F1
#
_cell.length_a   1.000
_cell.length_b   1.000
_cell.length_c   1.000
_cell.angle_alpha   90.00
_cell.angle_beta   90.00
_cell.angle_gamma   90.00
#
_symmetry.space_group_name_H-M   'P 1'
#
loop_
_entity.id
_entity.type
_entity.pdbx_description
1 polymer ?
#
loop_
_entity_poly.entity_id
_entity_poly.type
_entity_poly.pdbx_seq_one_letter_code
_entity_poly.pdbx_strand_id
1 'polypeptide(L)'
;MLEQASPEAASEPSRQTQFLLCSARTASALKTRCEDLADYFRANKALNLDDAAYTLQVGRKPFEYRAAFAVSEKDDIASIIGKQWHKDQIDGGLSDHKPDIVFMFSGQGSQYPGMAKELLVEQA
;
A
#
# COMPACT_ATOMS: atom_id res chain seq x y z
N MET A 1 -12.59 4.36 -38.78
CA MET A 1 -12.27 3.09 -38.10
C MET A 1 -11.81 3.44 -36.70
N LEU A 2 -12.50 2.95 -35.68
CA LEU A 2 -12.01 3.02 -34.29
C LEU A 2 -11.18 1.75 -34.09
N GLU A 3 -9.89 1.93 -33.88
CA GLU A 3 -8.98 0.83 -33.57
C GLU A 3 -9.19 0.45 -32.09
N GLN A 4 -9.49 -0.82 -31.82
CA GLN A 4 -9.63 -1.32 -30.45
C GLN A 4 -8.25 -1.46 -29.81
N ALA A 5 -8.14 -1.06 -28.54
CA ALA A 5 -6.94 -1.31 -27.76
C ALA A 5 -6.68 -2.82 -27.66
N SER A 6 -5.41 -3.21 -27.76
CA SER A 6 -5.00 -4.59 -27.57
C SER A 6 -5.38 -5.08 -26.15
N PRO A 7 -5.77 -6.35 -25.97
CA PRO A 7 -6.09 -6.88 -24.64
C PRO A 7 -4.85 -6.82 -23.73
N GLU A 8 -5.05 -6.33 -22.50
CA GLU A 8 -3.99 -6.26 -21.50
C GLU A 8 -3.57 -7.66 -21.05
N ALA A 9 -2.26 -7.90 -21.02
CA ALA A 9 -1.70 -9.11 -20.43
C ALA A 9 -1.86 -9.05 -18.90
N ALA A 10 -2.18 -10.18 -18.28
CA ALA A 10 -2.27 -10.27 -16.83
C ALA A 10 -0.90 -10.01 -16.19
N SER A 11 -0.87 -9.17 -15.15
CA SER A 11 0.32 -8.91 -14.35
C SER A 11 0.74 -10.15 -13.57
N GLU A 12 2.05 -10.40 -13.47
CA GLU A 12 2.59 -11.49 -12.66
C GLU A 12 2.53 -11.13 -11.16
N PRO A 13 2.25 -12.12 -10.29
CA PRO A 13 2.24 -11.88 -8.84
C PRO A 13 3.64 -11.54 -8.35
N SER A 14 3.77 -10.43 -7.62
CA SER A 14 5.07 -9.86 -7.22
C SER A 14 5.45 -10.17 -5.77
N ARG A 15 4.58 -9.86 -4.80
CA ARG A 15 4.86 -9.98 -3.36
C ARG A 15 3.63 -10.47 -2.61
N GLN A 16 3.86 -11.22 -1.52
CA GLN A 16 2.77 -11.72 -0.67
C GLN A 16 2.02 -10.60 0.07
N THR A 17 2.71 -9.49 0.32
CA THR A 17 2.16 -8.30 0.98
C THR A 17 2.31 -7.09 0.07
N GLN A 18 1.21 -6.38 -0.15
CA GLN A 18 1.12 -5.15 -0.89
C GLN A 18 0.81 -3.95 0.02
N PHE A 19 1.20 -2.76 -0.44
CA PHE A 19 0.86 -1.51 0.23
C PHE A 19 -0.16 -0.72 -0.57
N LEU A 20 -1.34 -0.51 0.00
CA LEU A 20 -2.34 0.42 -0.54
C LEU A 20 -2.10 1.80 0.06
N LEU A 21 -1.83 2.78 -0.81
CA LEU A 21 -1.55 4.15 -0.40
C LEU A 21 -2.73 5.07 -0.74
N CYS A 22 -3.15 5.86 0.23
CA CYS A 22 -4.11 6.94 0.05
C CYS A 22 -3.46 8.26 0.44
N SER A 23 -3.73 9.31 -0.34
CA SER A 23 -3.38 10.67 0.07
C SER A 23 -4.43 11.69 -0.35
N ALA A 24 -4.53 12.78 0.41
CA ALA A 24 -5.43 13.89 0.13
C ALA A 24 -4.90 15.23 0.68
N ARG A 25 -5.58 16.32 0.33
CA ARG A 25 -5.25 17.69 0.78
C ARG A 25 -5.79 18.03 2.17
N THR A 26 -6.72 17.23 2.69
CA THR A 26 -7.30 17.42 4.03
C THR A 26 -7.52 16.06 4.68
N ALA A 27 -7.56 16.03 6.02
CA ALA A 27 -7.85 14.81 6.77
C ALA A 27 -9.25 14.23 6.43
N SER A 28 -10.26 15.08 6.25
CA SER A 28 -11.60 14.64 5.87
C SER A 28 -11.64 14.01 4.47
N ALA A 29 -10.93 14.60 3.50
CA ALA A 29 -10.84 14.04 2.15
C ALA A 29 -10.04 12.73 2.13
N LEU A 30 -9.03 12.58 2.99
CA LEU A 30 -8.32 11.31 3.16
C LEU A 30 -9.27 10.23 3.69
N LYS A 31 -10.12 10.58 4.66
CA LYS A 31 -11.14 9.69 5.20
C LYS A 31 -12.09 9.18 4.14
N THR A 32 -12.74 10.09 3.43
CA THR A 32 -13.64 9.73 2.33
C THR A 32 -12.93 8.86 1.30
N ARG A 33 -11.69 9.21 0.92
CA ARG A 33 -10.95 8.42 -0.08
C ARG A 33 -10.62 7.01 0.36
N CYS A 34 -10.35 6.79 1.65
CA CYS A 34 -10.15 5.45 2.19
C CYS A 34 -11.47 4.67 2.29
N GLU A 35 -12.58 5.32 2.66
CA GLU A 35 -13.91 4.71 2.66
C GLU A 35 -14.32 4.27 1.24
N ASP A 36 -14.16 5.16 0.25
CA ASP A 36 -14.39 4.86 -1.17
C ASP A 36 -13.53 3.68 -1.65
N LEU A 37 -12.27 3.63 -1.23
CA LEU A 37 -11.37 2.53 -1.58
C LEU A 37 -11.85 1.21 -0.96
N ALA A 38 -12.26 1.22 0.31
CA ALA A 38 -12.79 0.04 0.98
C ALA A 38 -14.07 -0.47 0.27
N ASP A 39 -14.96 0.43 -0.13
CA ASP A 39 -16.17 0.08 -0.89
C ASP A 39 -15.85 -0.46 -2.28
N TYR A 40 -14.84 0.11 -2.95
CA TYR A 40 -14.36 -0.39 -4.24
C TYR A 40 -13.86 -1.84 -4.13
N PHE A 41 -13.07 -2.17 -3.11
CA PHE A 41 -12.60 -3.55 -2.89
C PHE A 41 -13.74 -4.50 -2.47
N ARG A 42 -14.75 -4.03 -1.72
CA ARG A 42 -15.95 -4.85 -1.42
C ARG A 42 -16.71 -5.22 -2.69
N ALA A 43 -16.85 -4.26 -3.62
CA ALA A 43 -17.57 -4.46 -4.87
C ALA A 43 -16.76 -5.28 -5.89
N ASN A 44 -15.43 -5.22 -5.87
CA ASN A 44 -14.55 -5.81 -6.88
C ASN A 44 -13.62 -6.88 -6.30
N LYS A 45 -14.19 -8.01 -5.87
CA LYS A 45 -13.41 -9.10 -5.24
C LYS A 45 -12.42 -9.81 -6.15
N ALA A 46 -12.60 -9.70 -7.47
CA ALA A 46 -11.70 -10.30 -8.47
C ALA A 46 -10.60 -9.33 -8.92
N LEU A 47 -10.51 -8.14 -8.32
CA LEU A 47 -9.48 -7.16 -8.64
C LEU A 47 -8.10 -7.72 -8.29
N ASN A 48 -7.15 -7.57 -9.22
CA ASN A 48 -5.76 -7.89 -8.94
C ASN A 48 -5.19 -6.88 -7.94
N LEU A 49 -4.72 -7.38 -6.79
CA LEU A 49 -4.20 -6.56 -5.71
C LEU A 49 -2.92 -5.82 -6.11
N ASP A 50 -2.07 -6.46 -6.92
CA ASP A 50 -0.80 -5.89 -7.37
C ASP A 50 -1.02 -4.68 -8.29
N ASP A 51 -1.96 -4.80 -9.23
CA ASP A 51 -2.33 -3.70 -10.14
C ASP A 51 -2.96 -2.53 -9.38
N ALA A 52 -3.78 -2.83 -8.37
CA ALA A 52 -4.37 -1.82 -7.51
C ALA A 52 -3.29 -1.08 -6.70
N ALA A 53 -2.35 -1.82 -6.09
CA ALA A 53 -1.23 -1.25 -5.35
C ALA A 53 -0.34 -0.39 -6.26
N TYR A 54 0.03 -0.89 -7.43
CA TYR A 54 0.81 -0.16 -8.44
C TYR A 54 0.11 1.14 -8.85
N THR A 55 -1.18 1.06 -9.17
CA THR A 55 -1.97 2.24 -9.57
C THR A 55 -1.99 3.30 -8.48
N LEU A 56 -2.15 2.90 -7.20
CA LEU A 56 -2.19 3.83 -6.08
C LEU A 56 -0.82 4.45 -5.78
N GLN A 57 0.28 3.73 -6.01
CA GLN A 57 1.65 4.19 -5.74
C GLN A 57 2.21 5.05 -6.88
N VAL A 58 2.03 4.63 -8.13
CA VAL A 58 2.66 5.25 -9.32
C VAL A 58 1.68 6.15 -10.08
N GLY A 59 0.42 5.73 -10.19
CA GLY A 59 -0.60 6.39 -11.01
C GLY A 59 -1.28 7.59 -10.34
N ARG A 60 -0.97 7.90 -9.07
CA ARG A 60 -1.64 8.96 -8.30
C ARG A 60 -0.64 9.97 -7.77
N LYS A 61 -1.06 11.25 -7.80
CA LYS A 61 -0.27 12.33 -7.21
C LYS A 61 -0.26 12.20 -5.67
N PRO A 62 0.90 12.26 -5.02
CA PRO A 62 0.96 12.29 -3.56
C PRO A 62 0.55 13.66 -3.01
N PHE A 63 -0.20 13.65 -1.91
CA PHE A 63 -0.55 14.83 -1.11
C PHE A 63 -0.04 14.70 0.34
N GLU A 64 -0.28 15.72 1.17
CA GLU A 64 0.28 15.84 2.53
C GLU A 64 -0.37 14.87 3.52
N TYR A 65 -1.70 14.75 3.52
CA TYR A 65 -2.38 13.78 4.37
C TYR A 65 -2.26 12.41 3.74
N ARG A 66 -1.59 11.47 4.41
CA ARG A 66 -1.29 10.13 3.88
C ARG A 66 -1.77 9.03 4.82
N ALA A 67 -2.19 7.92 4.23
CA ALA A 67 -2.45 6.65 4.90
C ALA A 67 -1.85 5.52 4.06
N ALA A 68 -1.31 4.51 4.74
CA ALA A 68 -0.77 3.30 4.12
C ALA A 68 -1.33 2.07 4.83
N PHE A 69 -1.70 1.06 4.05
CA PHE A 69 -2.24 -0.20 4.54
C PHE A 69 -1.41 -1.36 3.98
N ALA A 70 -0.82 -2.16 4.85
CA ALA A 70 -0.20 -3.42 4.48
C ALA A 70 -1.28 -4.50 4.39
N VAL A 71 -1.43 -5.13 3.23
CA VAL A 71 -2.49 -6.10 2.94
C VAL A 71 -1.96 -7.25 2.09
N SER A 72 -2.59 -8.40 2.19
CA SER A 72 -2.37 -9.58 1.38
C SER A 72 -3.66 -10.02 0.69
N GLU A 73 -3.59 -10.91 -0.29
CA GLU A 73 -4.79 -11.40 -1.02
C GLU A 73 -5.83 -12.07 -0.12
N LYS A 74 -5.41 -12.61 1.03
CA LYS A 74 -6.29 -13.31 1.98
C LYS A 74 -6.99 -12.36 2.95
N ASP A 75 -6.58 -11.09 2.98
CA ASP A 75 -7.10 -10.14 3.94
C ASP A 75 -8.45 -9.58 3.52
N ASP A 76 -9.28 -9.29 4.52
CA ASP A 76 -10.44 -8.41 4.34
C ASP A 76 -9.95 -6.96 4.33
N ILE A 77 -9.51 -6.50 3.15
CA ILE A 77 -8.96 -5.15 2.92
C ILE A 77 -9.92 -4.08 3.43
N ALA A 78 -11.22 -4.23 3.20
CA ALA A 78 -12.21 -3.26 3.61
C ALA A 78 -12.36 -3.19 5.13
N SER A 79 -12.24 -4.33 5.82
CA SER A 79 -12.17 -4.39 7.29
C SER A 79 -10.88 -3.76 7.83
N ILE A 80 -9.73 -4.01 7.20
CA ILE A 80 -8.44 -3.42 7.59
C ILE A 80 -8.52 -1.89 7.51
N ILE A 81 -8.97 -1.36 6.37
CA ILE A 81 -9.14 0.08 6.20
C ILE A 81 -10.09 0.64 7.26
N GLY A 82 -11.25 0.01 7.47
CA GLY A 82 -12.23 0.45 8.46
C GLY A 82 -11.73 0.45 9.91
N LYS A 83 -10.95 -0.55 10.32
CA LYS A 83 -10.39 -0.65 11.68
C LYS A 83 -9.36 0.44 11.98
N GLN A 84 -8.60 0.87 10.98
CA GLN A 84 -7.55 1.88 11.15
C GLN A 84 -8.13 3.25 11.52
N TRP A 85 -9.34 3.58 11.05
CA TRP A 85 -10.03 4.83 11.35
C TRP A 85 -10.59 4.91 12.77
N HIS A 86 -10.91 3.77 13.39
CA HIS A 86 -11.50 3.74 14.73
C HIS A 86 -10.48 3.88 15.87
N LYS A 87 -9.18 3.78 15.57
CA LYS A 87 -8.13 3.73 16.59
C LYS A 87 -7.39 5.06 16.80
N ASP A 88 -7.82 6.16 16.19
CA ASP A 88 -7.04 7.41 16.12
C ASP A 88 -5.59 7.18 15.60
N GLN A 89 -5.34 6.04 14.94
CA GLN A 89 -4.02 5.62 14.48
C GLN A 89 -3.69 6.14 13.07
N ILE A 90 -4.65 6.79 12.43
CA ILE A 90 -4.37 7.67 11.31
C ILE A 90 -4.22 9.07 11.91
N ASP A 91 -3.09 9.31 12.55
CA ASP A 91 -2.43 10.60 12.35
C ASP A 91 -2.19 10.65 10.85
N GLY A 92 -3.18 11.13 10.08
CA GLY A 92 -3.08 11.31 8.65
C GLY A 92 -1.97 12.32 8.48
N GLY A 93 -0.75 11.80 8.31
CA GLY A 93 0.45 12.43 8.86
C GLY A 93 0.50 13.90 8.48
N LEU A 94 0.15 14.77 9.42
CA LEU A 94 0.67 16.13 9.42
C LEU A 94 2.14 15.98 9.83
N SER A 95 2.95 15.48 8.92
CA SER A 95 4.36 15.75 8.96
C SER A 95 4.72 16.40 7.63
N ASP A 96 4.45 17.71 7.57
CA ASP A 96 5.28 18.63 6.78
C ASP A 96 6.78 18.48 7.17
N HIS A 97 7.02 17.86 8.33
CA HIS A 97 8.32 17.34 8.71
C HIS A 97 8.71 16.12 7.87
N LYS A 98 9.65 16.33 6.93
CA LYS A 98 10.51 15.25 6.44
C LYS A 98 11.30 14.71 7.63
N PRO A 99 11.16 13.43 8.04
CA PRO A 99 11.89 12.92 9.20
C PRO A 99 13.39 12.94 8.92
N ASP A 100 14.18 13.30 9.92
CA ASP A 100 15.63 13.11 9.85
C ASP A 100 15.93 11.61 10.00
N ILE A 101 16.49 11.02 8.95
CA ILE A 101 16.77 9.58 8.89
C ILE A 101 18.24 9.36 9.23
N VAL A 102 18.50 8.62 10.32
CA VAL A 102 19.85 8.19 10.72
C VAL A 102 19.95 6.68 10.60
N PHE A 103 21.01 6.20 9.95
CA PHE A 103 21.28 4.76 9.83
C PHE A 103 22.13 4.29 11.00
N MET A 104 21.63 3.29 11.73
CA MET A 104 22.36 2.61 12.80
C MET A 104 22.67 1.19 12.34
N PHE A 105 23.95 0.84 12.37
CA PHE A 105 24.42 -0.50 12.01
C PHE A 105 24.61 -1.30 13.29
N SER A 106 23.96 -2.47 13.38
CA SER A 106 24.15 -3.37 14.52
C SER A 106 25.58 -3.90 14.55
N GLY A 107 26.10 -4.11 15.77
CA GLY A 107 27.36 -4.82 15.96
C GLY A 107 27.23 -6.33 15.74
N GLN A 108 28.28 -7.07 16.07
CA GLN A 108 28.27 -8.53 16.08
C GLN A 108 27.35 -9.07 17.20
N GLY A 109 26.54 -10.09 16.90
CA GLY A 109 25.71 -10.80 17.88
C GLY A 109 24.23 -10.94 17.51
N SER A 110 23.74 -10.19 16.52
CA SER A 110 22.35 -10.29 16.04
C SER A 110 22.17 -11.16 14.79
N GLN A 111 23.23 -11.80 14.31
CA GLN A 111 23.16 -12.69 13.15
C GLN A 111 22.51 -14.04 13.50
N TYR A 112 21.72 -14.59 12.57
CA TYR A 112 21.15 -15.92 12.66
C TYR A 112 21.29 -16.67 11.31
N PRO A 113 21.38 -18.01 11.32
CA PRO A 113 21.44 -18.78 10.07
C PRO A 113 20.26 -18.48 9.16
N GLY A 114 20.54 -18.13 7.90
CA GLY A 114 19.50 -17.81 6.91
C GLY A 114 18.94 -16.38 6.98
N MET A 115 19.54 -15.49 7.78
CA MET A 115 19.22 -14.05 7.74
C MET A 115 19.25 -13.51 6.29
N ALA A 116 18.26 -12.68 5.94
CA ALA A 116 18.09 -12.07 4.61
C ALA A 116 17.92 -13.04 3.43
N LYS A 117 17.80 -14.36 3.65
CA LYS A 117 17.61 -15.34 2.57
C LYS A 117 16.31 -15.08 1.78
N GLU A 118 15.21 -14.80 2.47
CA GLU A 118 13.92 -14.49 1.83
C GLU A 118 14.02 -13.19 1.01
N LEU A 119 14.68 -12.16 1.55
CA LEU A 119 14.91 -10.89 0.84
C LEU A 119 15.75 -11.08 -0.43
N LEU A 120 16.71 -12.01 -0.43
CA LEU A 120 17.51 -12.33 -1.62
C LEU A 120 16.69 -13.04 -2.69
N VAL A 121 15.76 -13.91 -2.30
CA VAL A 121 14.95 -14.71 -3.22
C VAL A 121 13.75 -13.91 -3.76
N GLU A 122 13.19 -12.97 -3.00
CA GLU A 122 12.11 -12.07 -3.44
C GLU A 122 12.58 -10.97 -4.42
N GLN A 123 13.89 -10.79 -4.61
CA GLN A 123 14.48 -9.78 -5.51
C GLN A 123 15.00 -10.37 -6.84
N ALA A 124 14.91 -11.69 -7.02
CA ALA A 124 15.38 -12.43 -8.20
C ALA A 124 14.20 -12.90 -9.04
#